data_AF-A0A0P6WUZ8-F1
#
_entry.id   AF-A0A0P6WUZ8-F1
#
_cell.length_a   1.000
_cell.length_b   1.000
_cell.length_c   1.000
_cell.angle_alpha   90.00
_cell.angle_beta   90.00
_cell.angle_gamma   90.00
#
_symmetry.space_group_name_H-M   'P 1'
#
loop_
_entity.id
_entity.type
_entity.pdbx_description
1 polymer ?
#
loop_
_entity_poly.entity_id
_entity_poly.type
_entity_poly.pdbx_seq_one_letter_code
_entity_poly.pdbx_strand_id
1 'polypeptide(L)' 'MNWLNWNDFLAPSNPYAAVFFGIILTIVVAFSIWLETRQIRTLFIAIVSGGLTTIIGVGLLTMVGFY' A
#
# COMPACT_ATOMS: atom_id res chain seq x y z
N MET A 1 19.39 6.39 5.30
CA MET A 1 18.26 5.70 4.65
C MET A 1 18.20 6.23 3.23
N ASN A 2 18.85 5.60 2.25
CA ASN A 2 18.98 6.17 0.90
C ASN A 2 17.75 5.91 0.01
N TRP A 3 16.82 5.05 0.44
CA TRP A 3 15.64 4.63 -0.33
C TRP A 3 14.32 5.21 0.18
N LEU A 4 14.31 5.86 1.35
CA LEU A 4 13.12 6.45 1.98
C LEU A 4 13.44 7.84 2.51
N ASN A 5 12.77 8.84 1.94
CA ASN A 5 12.86 10.25 2.31
C ASN A 5 11.59 10.70 3.03
N TRP A 6 11.71 11.74 3.85
CA TRP A 6 10.55 12.31 4.55
C TRP A 6 9.45 12.80 3.59
N ASN A 7 9.85 13.34 2.43
CA ASN A 7 8.93 13.83 1.41
C ASN A 7 8.15 12.71 0.72
N ASP A 8 8.63 11.46 0.78
CA ASP A 8 7.96 10.30 0.17
C ASP A 8 6.60 10.00 0.81
N PHE A 9 6.34 10.54 2.01
CA PHE A 9 5.04 10.44 2.66
C PHE A 9 3.92 11.11 1.85
N LEU A 10 4.22 12.23 1.16
CA LEU A 10 3.24 12.95 0.34
C LEU A 10 3.22 12.45 -1.10
N ALA A 11 4.41 12.25 -1.67
CA ALA A 11 4.59 11.76 -3.02
C ALA A 11 5.81 10.84 -3.04
N PRO A 12 5.61 9.52 -3.11
CA PRO A 12 6.72 8.57 -3.16
C PRO A 12 7.64 8.90 -4.34
N SER A 13 8.94 9.07 -4.09
CA SER A 13 9.92 9.36 -5.15
C SER A 13 10.43 8.11 -5.87
N ASN A 14 10.11 6.92 -5.35
CA ASN A 14 10.55 5.65 -5.92
C ASN A 14 9.52 4.52 -5.67
N PRO A 15 9.58 3.43 -6.44
CA PRO A 15 8.60 2.34 -6.34
C PRO A 15 8.59 1.67 -4.96
N TYR A 16 9.76 1.56 -4.31
CA TYR A 16 9.88 0.89 -3.01
C TYR A 16 9.18 1.69 -1.91
N ALA A 17 9.33 3.02 -1.90
CA ALA A 17 8.63 3.90 -1.00
C ALA A 17 7.11 3.86 -1.24
N ALA A 18 6.68 3.81 -2.52
CA ALA A 18 5.26 3.72 -2.87
C ALA A 18 4.62 2.42 -2.35
N VAL A 19 5.29 1.28 -2.55
CA VAL A 19 4.84 -0.02 -2.02
C VAL A 19 4.81 0.00 -0.50
N PHE A 20 5.84 0.54 0.15
CA PHE A 20 5.92 0.63 1.60
C PHE A 20 4.73 1.38 2.20
N PHE A 21 4.44 2.59 1.71
CA PHE A 21 3.29 3.37 2.18
C PHE A 21 1.96 2.73 1.80
N GLY A 22 1.85 2.14 0.60
CA GLY A 22 0.64 1.42 0.19
C GLY A 22 0.31 0.22 1.09
N ILE A 23 1.33 -0.53 1.53
CA ILE A 23 1.16 -1.63 2.49
C ILE A 23 0.73 -1.10 3.86
N ILE A 24 1.38 -0.03 4.36
CA ILE A 24 1.00 0.58 5.64
C ILE A 24 -0.47 1.02 5.61
N LEU A 25 -0.90 1.74 4.57
CA LEU A 25 -2.28 2.19 4.42
C LEU A 25 -3.25 1.01 4.30
N THR A 26 -2.86 -0.03 3.56
CA THR A 26 -3.65 -1.27 3.46
C THR A 26 -3.86 -1.91 4.83
N ILE A 27 -2.83 -2.00 5.66
CA ILE A 27 -2.94 -2.55 7.02
C ILE A 27 -3.87 -1.69 7.88
N VAL A 28 -3.72 -0.37 7.84
CA VAL A 28 -4.58 0.55 8.61
C VAL A 28 -6.04 0.37 8.21
N VAL A 29 -6.35 0.41 6.91
CA VAL A 29 -7.71 0.25 6.39
C VAL A 29 -8.27 -1.14 6.70
N ALA A 30 -7.48 -2.19 6.50
CA ALA A 30 -7.90 -3.56 6.79
C ALA A 30 -8.21 -3.75 8.28
N PHE A 31 -7.42 -3.14 9.17
CA PHE A 31 -7.68 -3.15 10.60
C PHE A 31 -8.95 -2.37 10.94
N SER A 32 -9.19 -1.20 10.33
CA SER A 32 -10.45 -0.46 10.48
C SER A 32 -11.66 -1.28 10.05
N ILE A 33 -11.58 -2.00 8.92
CA ILE A 33 -12.64 -2.91 8.45
C ILE A 33 -12.86 -4.05 9.45
N TRP A 34 -11.79 -4.59 10.03
CA TRP A 34 -11.87 -5.66 11.01
C TRP A 34 -12.49 -5.20 12.33
N LEU A 35 -12.23 -3.98 12.79
CA LEU A 35 -12.86 -3.45 14.00
C LEU A 35 -14.39 -3.42 13.90
N GLU A 36 -14.90 -3.05 12.72
CA GLU A 36 -16.35 -3.00 12.46
C GLU A 36 -16.94 -4.39 12.25
N THR A 37 -16.33 -5.19 11.36
CA THR A 37 -16.91 -6.48 10.95
C THR A 37 -16.63 -7.61 11.95
N ARG A 38 -15.54 -7.51 12.73
CA ARG A 38 -14.96 -8.57 13.58
C ARG A 38 -14.73 -9.91 12.88
N GLN A 39 -14.67 -9.91 11.55
CA GLN A 39 -14.51 -11.12 10.73
C GLN A 39 -13.10 -11.20 10.16
N ILE A 40 -12.36 -12.24 10.54
CA ILE A 40 -10.96 -12.43 10.09
C ILE A 40 -10.87 -12.73 8.59
N ARG A 41 -11.92 -13.34 8.01
CA ARG A 41 -11.99 -13.59 6.57
C ARG A 41 -12.04 -12.27 5.78
N THR A 42 -12.85 -11.31 6.25
CA THR A 42 -12.97 -9.99 5.64
C THR A 42 -11.67 -9.20 5.78
N LEU A 43 -11.00 -9.28 6.94
CA LEU A 43 -9.66 -8.74 7.14
C LEU A 43 -8.66 -9.29 6.11
N PHE A 44 -8.61 -10.61 5.93
CA PHE A 44 -7.69 -11.25 4.99
C PHE A 44 -7.95 -10.83 3.54
N ILE A 45 -9.22 -10.78 3.13
CA ILE A 45 -9.62 -10.31 1.80
C ILE A 45 -9.17 -8.85 1.60
N ALA A 46 -9.34 -7.98 2.61
CA ALA A 46 -8.92 -6.58 2.53
C ALA A 46 -7.39 -6.45 2.40
N ILE A 47 -6.62 -7.21 3.18
CA ILE A 47 -5.14 -7.20 3.08
C ILE A 47 -4.69 -7.66 1.70
N VAL A 48 -5.22 -8.78 1.21
CA VAL A 48 -4.80 -9.34 -0.09
C VAL A 48 -5.21 -8.42 -1.24
N SER A 49 -6.45 -7.93 -1.25
CA SER A 49 -6.93 -7.03 -2.32
C SER A 49 -6.20 -5.69 -2.31
N GLY A 50 -5.99 -5.08 -1.15
CA GLY A 50 -5.22 -3.82 -1.02
C GLY A 50 -3.74 -4.00 -1.37
N GLY A 51 -3.14 -5.11 -0.94
CA GLY A 51 -1.76 -5.46 -1.29
C GLY A 51 -1.56 -5.67 -2.78
N LEU A 52 -2.45 -6.45 -3.43
CA LEU A 52 -2.42 -6.64 -4.88
C LEU A 52 -2.65 -5.33 -5.63
N THR A 53 -3.60 -4.51 -5.19
CA THR A 53 -3.87 -3.19 -5.78
C THR A 53 -2.63 -2.29 -5.69
N THR A 54 -1.94 -2.29 -4.56
CA THR A 54 -0.68 -1.54 -4.37
C THR A 54 0.39 -2.03 -5.33
N ILE A 55 0.63 -3.34 -5.41
CA ILE A 55 1.67 -3.92 -6.28
C ILE A 55 1.37 -3.62 -7.75
N ILE A 56 0.13 -3.83 -8.19
CA ILE A 56 -0.28 -3.59 -9.57
C ILE A 56 -0.19 -2.10 -9.89
N GLY A 57 -0.72 -1.23 -9.02
CA GLY A 57 -0.70 0.22 -9.22
C GLY A 57 0.72 0.76 -9.32
N VAL A 58 1.62 0.36 -8.41
CA VAL A 58 3.03 0.77 -8.48
C VAL A 58 3.73 0.19 -9.70
N GLY A 59 3.44 -1.08 -10.05
CA GLY A 59 3.98 -1.71 -11.26
C GLY A 59 3.60 -0.94 -12.52
N LEU A 60 2.33 -0.55 -12.66
CA LEU A 60 1.86 0.28 -13.77
C LEU A 60 2.54 1.64 -13.81
N LEU A 61 2.66 2.32 -12.67
CA LEU A 61 3.35 3.62 -12.57
C LEU A 61 4.84 3.51 -12.97
N THR A 62 5.49 2.41 -12.59
CA THR A 62 6.88 2.14 -13.00
C THR A 62 6.98 1.87 -14.50
N MET A 63 6.04 1.12 -15.08
CA MET A 63 6.02 0.81 -16.53
C MET A 63 5.84 2.06 -17.42
N VAL A 64 5.10 3.06 -16.94
CA VAL A 64 4.92 4.32 -17.68
C VAL A 64 6.05 5.33 -17.44
N GLY A 65 7.07 4.97 -16.65
CA GLY A 65 8.20 5.84 -16.33
C GLY A 65 7.87 6.98 -15.36
N PHE A 66 6.79 6.84 -14.58
CA PHE A 66 6.48 7.81 -13.52
C PHE A 66 7.46 7.69 -12.34
N TYR A 67 7.85 6.44 -12.03
CA TYR A 67 8.94 6.11 -11.11
C TYR A 67 10.15 5.63 -11.91
#